data_AF-A0A241VCW3-F1
#
_entry.id   AF-A0A241VCW3-F1
#
_cell.length_a   1.000
_cell.length_b   1.000
_cell.length_c   1.000
_cell.angle_alpha   90.00
_cell.angle_beta   90.00
_cell.angle_gamma   90.00
#
_symmetry.space_group_name_H-M   'P 1'
#
loop_
_entity.id
_entity.type
_entity.pdbx_description
1 polymer ?
#
loop_
_entity_poly.entity_id
_entity_poly.type
_entity_poly.pdbx_seq_one_letter_code
_entity_poly.pdbx_strand_id
1 'polypeptide(L)'
;MDATKPAMYVGNHTLYGVFDSPILIDYLYNHHKVAVVSVADHGHFYLPVWRTLFKKFGAVDGEKAYIRAAMQQGYSILVFPGGGREVLKRKGEAYQLIWKQRYGFLKLAQEFNYEIVPFAALGGDEVFELGFDANRIIESAWFQKLLKLPQLDKLLRHGDVIPSLPKSIIPKRLPFYFQFMPRQSLMNIKNTEQLKDFRDQIQQQIYTGLEYLKQQRDHRKV
;
A
#
# COMPACT_ATOMS: atom_id res chain seq x y z
N MET A 1 -5.49 -16.34 -12.09
CA MET A 1 -5.32 -15.01 -12.71
C MET A 1 -4.77 -15.22 -14.11
N ASP A 2 -4.91 -14.25 -15.00
CA ASP A 2 -4.44 -14.36 -16.38
C ASP A 2 -3.11 -13.63 -16.55
N ALA A 3 -2.02 -14.38 -16.78
CA ALA A 3 -0.69 -13.82 -17.02
C ALA A 3 -0.53 -13.19 -18.41
N THR A 4 -1.44 -13.47 -19.35
CA THR A 4 -1.37 -12.96 -20.72
C THR A 4 -1.94 -11.55 -20.87
N LYS A 5 -2.75 -11.10 -19.90
CA LYS A 5 -3.38 -9.78 -19.90
C LYS A 5 -2.94 -8.98 -18.67
N PRO A 6 -2.04 -7.97 -18.82
CA PRO A 6 -1.52 -7.25 -17.68
C PRO A 6 -2.60 -6.48 -16.93
N ALA A 7 -2.40 -6.32 -15.62
CA ALA A 7 -3.37 -5.71 -14.72
C ALA A 7 -2.69 -4.84 -13.65
N MET A 8 -3.47 -3.98 -13.02
CA MET A 8 -3.04 -3.21 -11.85
C MET A 8 -3.64 -3.82 -10.59
N TYR A 9 -2.79 -4.39 -9.74
CA TYR A 9 -3.14 -4.99 -8.45
C TYR A 9 -3.15 -3.91 -7.38
N VAL A 10 -4.31 -3.69 -6.74
CA VAL A 10 -4.53 -2.55 -5.83
C VAL A 10 -5.05 -3.06 -4.49
N GLY A 11 -4.39 -2.70 -3.39
CA GLY A 11 -4.80 -3.20 -2.07
C GLY A 11 -4.27 -2.37 -0.91
N ASN A 12 -4.55 -2.83 0.31
CA ASN A 12 -4.00 -2.22 1.52
C ASN A 12 -2.50 -2.52 1.63
N HIS A 13 -1.72 -1.51 2.01
CA HIS A 13 -0.36 -1.73 2.50
C HIS A 13 -0.40 -2.09 3.98
N THR A 14 0.58 -2.84 4.46
CA THR A 14 0.77 -3.23 5.86
C THR A 14 2.00 -2.55 6.46
N LEU A 15 2.11 -2.59 7.78
CA LEU A 15 3.10 -1.88 8.58
C LEU A 15 4.52 -2.15 8.06
N TYR A 16 5.24 -1.07 7.80
CA TYR A 16 6.59 -1.04 7.22
C TYR A 16 6.74 -1.63 5.81
N GLY A 17 5.71 -2.23 5.20
CA GLY A 17 5.73 -2.73 3.82
C GLY A 17 6.71 -3.89 3.56
N VAL A 18 7.11 -4.59 4.62
CA VAL A 18 8.21 -5.58 4.58
C VAL A 18 7.75 -6.94 4.09
N PHE A 19 6.53 -7.31 4.47
CA PHE A 19 6.06 -8.68 4.34
C PHE A 19 5.02 -8.82 3.23
N ASP A 20 4.11 -7.86 3.09
CA ASP A 20 3.06 -7.93 2.08
C ASP A 20 3.60 -7.96 0.65
N SER A 21 4.46 -7.02 0.29
CA SER A 21 4.92 -6.87 -1.10
C SER A 21 5.69 -8.11 -1.57
N PRO A 22 6.73 -8.61 -0.86
CA PRO A 22 7.45 -9.80 -1.30
C PRO A 22 6.56 -11.04 -1.37
N ILE A 23 5.65 -11.24 -0.40
CA ILE A 23 4.76 -12.41 -0.40
C ILE A 23 3.77 -12.36 -1.57
N LEU A 24 3.17 -11.19 -1.84
CA LEU A 24 2.24 -11.02 -2.96
C LEU A 24 2.95 -11.19 -4.31
N ILE A 25 4.16 -10.63 -4.46
CA ILE A 25 4.98 -10.78 -5.68
C ILE A 25 5.33 -12.25 -5.91
N ASP A 26 5.83 -12.94 -4.88
CA ASP A 26 6.18 -14.36 -4.94
C ASP A 26 4.96 -15.20 -5.34
N TYR A 27 3.82 -14.98 -4.71
CA TYR A 27 2.59 -15.70 -5.00
C TYR A 27 2.12 -15.48 -6.44
N LEU A 28 2.07 -14.23 -6.90
CA LEU A 28 1.66 -13.87 -8.26
C LEU A 28 2.55 -14.55 -9.30
N TYR A 29 3.86 -14.55 -9.08
CA TYR A 29 4.80 -15.15 -10.02
C TYR A 29 4.78 -16.68 -9.95
N ASN A 30 4.93 -17.28 -8.77
CA ASN A 30 5.10 -18.72 -8.66
C ASN A 30 3.81 -19.49 -8.97
N HIS A 31 2.66 -18.98 -8.52
CA HIS A 31 1.36 -19.67 -8.69
C HIS A 31 0.59 -19.22 -9.93
N HIS A 32 0.76 -17.98 -10.40
CA HIS A 32 -0.01 -17.46 -11.54
C HIS A 32 0.85 -17.03 -12.73
N LYS A 33 2.18 -17.10 -12.64
CA LYS A 33 3.12 -16.63 -13.68
C LYS A 33 2.94 -15.16 -14.04
N VAL A 34 2.34 -14.38 -13.15
CA VAL A 34 2.18 -12.94 -13.29
C VAL A 34 3.42 -12.25 -12.74
N ALA A 35 4.24 -11.69 -13.63
CA ALA A 35 5.32 -10.80 -13.23
C ALA A 35 4.75 -9.40 -12.95
N VAL A 36 5.05 -8.84 -11.79
CA VAL A 36 4.61 -7.50 -11.40
C VAL A 36 5.78 -6.57 -11.11
N VAL A 37 5.61 -5.30 -11.46
CA VAL A 37 6.44 -4.19 -10.98
C VAL A 37 5.73 -3.56 -9.79
N SER A 38 6.35 -3.61 -8.62
CA SER A 38 5.81 -2.98 -7.41
C SER A 38 6.19 -1.51 -7.34
N VAL A 39 5.21 -0.66 -7.06
CA VAL A 39 5.40 0.78 -6.90
C VAL A 39 5.75 1.10 -5.45
N ALA A 40 7.03 1.38 -5.18
CA ALA A 40 7.46 1.87 -3.88
C ALA A 40 7.30 3.40 -3.80
N ASP A 41 6.49 3.90 -2.87
CA ASP A 41 6.53 5.32 -2.49
C ASP A 41 7.79 5.59 -1.66
N HIS A 42 8.33 6.81 -1.76
CA HIS A 42 9.57 7.25 -1.10
C HIS A 42 9.55 7.12 0.44
N GLY A 43 8.41 6.75 1.03
CA GLY A 43 8.24 6.46 2.46
C GLY A 43 9.23 5.43 3.02
N HIS A 44 9.66 4.47 2.21
CA HIS A 44 10.63 3.45 2.64
C HIS A 44 12.05 4.01 2.87
N PHE A 45 12.34 5.22 2.38
CA PHE A 45 13.67 5.85 2.46
C PHE A 45 13.89 6.67 3.75
N TYR A 46 12.87 6.85 4.59
CA TYR A 46 12.97 7.68 5.81
C TYR A 46 13.54 6.94 7.03
N LEU A 47 13.64 5.61 7.00
CA LEU A 47 14.36 4.86 8.03
C LEU A 47 15.77 4.50 7.49
N PRO A 48 16.87 4.98 8.12
CA PRO A 48 18.23 4.85 7.60
C PRO A 48 18.67 3.41 7.30
N VAL A 49 18.23 2.45 8.13
CA VAL A 49 18.52 1.02 7.96
C VAL A 49 17.73 0.41 6.79
N TRP A 50 16.52 0.89 6.54
CA TRP A 50 15.61 0.36 5.53
C TRP A 50 15.94 0.88 4.13
N ARG A 51 16.43 2.12 4.04
CA ARG A 51 16.99 2.70 2.80
C ARG A 51 18.05 1.80 2.15
N THR A 52 18.88 1.15 2.96
CA THR A 52 19.96 0.27 2.48
C THR A 52 19.42 -1.10 2.05
N LEU A 53 18.41 -1.64 2.74
CA LEU A 53 17.72 -2.87 2.33
C LEU A 53 16.97 -2.67 1.00
N PHE A 54 16.13 -1.64 0.88
CA PHE A 54 15.27 -1.46 -0.29
C PHE A 54 16.02 -1.03 -1.55
N LYS A 55 17.13 -0.28 -1.43
CA LYS A 55 18.03 -0.06 -2.57
C LYS A 55 18.64 -1.36 -3.13
N LYS A 56 18.88 -2.38 -2.26
CA LYS A 56 19.37 -3.69 -2.69
C LYS A 56 18.30 -4.56 -3.36
N PHE A 57 17.02 -4.30 -3.09
CA PHE A 57 15.88 -5.01 -3.71
C PHE A 57 15.34 -4.32 -4.97
N GLY A 58 16.08 -3.39 -5.56
CA GLY A 58 15.72 -2.78 -6.86
C GLY A 58 14.60 -1.74 -6.80
N ALA A 59 14.36 -1.13 -5.64
CA ALA A 59 13.45 0.01 -5.52
C ALA A 59 14.06 1.25 -6.20
N VAL A 60 13.78 1.41 -7.50
CA VAL A 60 14.08 2.63 -8.27
C VAL A 60 13.09 3.71 -7.85
N ASP A 61 13.56 4.95 -7.81
CA ASP A 61 12.76 6.14 -7.53
C ASP A 61 11.44 6.09 -8.34
N GLY A 62 10.31 6.27 -7.66
CA GLY A 62 8.94 6.11 -8.18
C GLY A 62 8.54 7.24 -9.13
N GLU A 63 9.44 7.64 -10.01
CA GLU A 63 9.17 8.58 -11.06
C GLU A 63 8.11 7.97 -11.96
N LYS A 64 7.00 8.68 -12.15
CA LYS A 64 5.86 8.22 -12.97
C LYS A 64 6.30 7.72 -14.35
N ALA A 65 7.42 8.21 -14.87
CA ALA A 65 8.06 7.75 -16.08
C ALA A 65 8.41 6.25 -16.05
N TYR A 66 8.95 5.72 -14.95
CA TYR A 66 9.28 4.29 -14.82
C TYR A 66 8.03 3.42 -14.83
N ILE A 67 7.00 3.81 -14.07
CA ILE A 67 5.71 3.08 -14.06
C ILE A 67 5.10 3.07 -15.46
N ARG A 68 5.11 4.21 -16.16
CA ARG A 68 4.65 4.29 -17.56
C ARG A 68 5.46 3.37 -18.48
N ALA A 69 6.78 3.40 -18.39
CA ALA A 69 7.65 2.56 -19.21
C ALA A 69 7.38 1.06 -18.97
N ALA A 70 7.18 0.65 -17.71
CA ALA A 70 6.79 -0.72 -17.36
C ALA A 70 5.42 -1.09 -17.94
N MET A 71 4.43 -0.20 -17.82
CA MET A 71 3.08 -0.43 -18.37
C MET A 71 3.08 -0.52 -19.90
N GLN A 72 3.89 0.31 -20.58
CA GLN A 72 4.11 0.28 -22.03
C GLN A 72 4.71 -1.05 -22.50
N GLN A 73 5.59 -1.63 -21.68
CA GLN A 73 6.20 -2.94 -21.94
C GLN A 73 5.27 -4.12 -21.58
N GLY A 74 4.07 -3.85 -21.05
CA GLY A 74 3.09 -4.87 -20.70
C GLY A 74 3.30 -5.53 -19.34
N TYR A 75 4.07 -4.92 -18.43
CA TYR A 75 4.20 -5.44 -17.07
C TYR A 75 2.97 -5.14 -16.23
N SER A 76 2.49 -6.13 -15.47
CA SER A 76 1.49 -5.88 -14.44
C SER A 76 2.07 -5.01 -13.32
N ILE A 77 1.23 -4.23 -12.65
CA ILE A 77 1.65 -3.27 -11.63
C ILE A 77 1.06 -3.65 -10.28
N LEU A 78 1.87 -3.70 -9.22
CA LEU A 78 1.41 -3.82 -7.84
C LEU A 78 1.51 -2.45 -7.16
N VAL A 79 0.38 -1.92 -6.66
CA VAL A 79 0.32 -0.58 -6.09
C VAL A 79 -0.46 -0.53 -4.79
N PHE A 80 0.05 0.26 -3.85
CA PHE A 80 -0.58 0.60 -2.58
C PHE A 80 -0.92 2.10 -2.60
N PRO A 81 -2.18 2.49 -2.86
CA PRO A 81 -2.49 3.91 -3.14
C PRO A 81 -2.16 4.86 -2.00
N GLY A 82 -2.24 4.44 -0.74
CA GLY A 82 -1.86 5.26 0.41
C GLY A 82 -0.35 5.37 0.64
N GLY A 83 0.45 4.55 -0.05
CA GLY A 83 1.91 4.65 -0.14
C GLY A 83 2.58 4.74 1.23
N GLY A 84 3.49 5.72 1.40
CA GLY A 84 4.27 5.90 2.62
C GLY A 84 3.45 6.02 3.91
N ARG A 85 2.21 6.55 3.83
CA ARG A 85 1.38 6.73 5.02
C ARG A 85 0.80 5.42 5.54
N GLU A 86 0.53 4.47 4.64
CA GLU A 86 0.00 3.15 5.01
C GLU A 86 1.07 2.21 5.57
N VAL A 87 2.37 2.49 5.34
CA VAL A 87 3.45 1.75 6.02
C VAL A 87 3.87 2.37 7.35
N LEU A 88 3.60 3.66 7.55
CA LEU A 88 3.87 4.38 8.80
C LEU A 88 2.61 4.47 9.67
N LYS A 89 1.90 3.35 9.82
CA LYS A 89 0.69 3.30 10.63
C LYS A 89 0.96 3.63 12.10
N ARG A 90 -0.07 4.19 12.71
CA ARG A 90 -0.14 4.54 14.12
C ARG A 90 -1.01 3.55 14.87
N LYS A 91 -1.02 3.68 16.20
CA LYS A 91 -1.85 2.81 17.02
C LYS A 91 -3.32 3.02 16.64
N GLY A 92 -4.04 1.92 16.42
CA GLY A 92 -5.45 1.95 15.99
C GLY A 92 -5.67 2.03 14.48
N GLU A 93 -4.63 2.18 13.67
CA GLU A 93 -4.76 2.33 12.21
C GLU A 93 -4.60 1.01 11.43
N ALA A 94 -4.46 -0.12 12.13
CA ALA A 94 -4.29 -1.42 11.49
C ALA A 94 -5.37 -1.67 10.44
N TYR A 95 -4.92 -2.06 9.24
CA TYR A 95 -5.70 -2.36 8.05
C TYR A 95 -6.51 -1.20 7.46
N GLN A 96 -6.32 0.04 7.95
CA GLN A 96 -6.97 1.20 7.36
C GLN A 96 -6.32 1.58 6.02
N LEU A 97 -7.17 1.87 5.03
CA LEU A 97 -6.78 2.39 3.73
C LEU A 97 -6.63 3.91 3.82
N ILE A 98 -5.39 4.41 3.73
CA ILE A 98 -5.07 5.84 3.92
C ILE A 98 -4.78 6.51 2.58
N TRP A 99 -5.74 6.43 1.67
CA TRP A 99 -5.58 6.85 0.28
C TRP A 99 -5.73 8.37 0.06
N LYS A 100 -6.28 9.11 1.03
CA LYS A 100 -6.50 10.57 0.95
C LYS A 100 -7.27 10.97 -0.32
N GLN A 101 -6.78 11.95 -1.09
CA GLN A 101 -7.32 12.35 -2.39
C GLN A 101 -6.43 11.84 -3.54
N ARG A 102 -5.90 10.62 -3.42
CA ARG A 102 -5.03 10.01 -4.44
C ARG A 102 -5.85 9.19 -5.44
N TYR A 103 -5.84 9.66 -6.69
CA TYR A 103 -6.52 9.02 -7.84
C TYR A 103 -5.54 8.65 -8.97
N GLY A 104 -4.24 8.90 -8.77
CA GLY A 104 -3.23 8.76 -9.82
C GLY A 104 -3.11 7.35 -10.38
N PHE A 105 -3.31 6.33 -9.55
CA PHE A 105 -3.29 4.93 -9.98
C PHE A 105 -4.43 4.60 -10.94
N LEU A 106 -5.66 5.07 -10.69
CA LEU A 106 -6.79 4.88 -11.61
C LEU A 106 -6.58 5.64 -12.93
N LYS A 107 -6.05 6.87 -12.87
CA LYS A 107 -5.73 7.64 -14.07
C LYS A 107 -4.70 6.92 -14.94
N LEU A 108 -3.65 6.36 -14.31
CA LEU A 108 -2.65 5.54 -15.01
C LEU A 108 -3.27 4.25 -15.58
N ALA A 109 -4.11 3.56 -14.80
CA ALA A 109 -4.79 2.36 -15.28
C ALA A 109 -5.65 2.66 -16.51
N GLN A 110 -6.39 3.77 -16.50
CA GLN A 110 -7.20 4.22 -17.63
C GLN A 110 -6.33 4.63 -18.83
N GLU A 111 -5.22 5.35 -18.61
CA GLU A 111 -4.26 5.77 -19.64
C GLU A 111 -3.71 4.59 -20.45
N PHE A 112 -3.44 3.46 -19.80
CA PHE A 112 -2.87 2.26 -20.42
C PHE A 112 -3.86 1.12 -20.65
N ASN A 113 -5.16 1.35 -20.40
CA ASN A 113 -6.21 0.33 -20.50
C ASN A 113 -5.98 -0.92 -19.62
N TYR A 114 -5.46 -0.71 -18.41
CA TYR A 114 -5.27 -1.76 -17.41
C TYR A 114 -6.55 -1.92 -16.58
N GLU A 115 -6.95 -3.16 -16.34
CA GLU A 115 -8.01 -3.47 -15.38
C GLU A 115 -7.46 -3.47 -13.94
N ILE A 116 -8.29 -3.07 -12.99
CA ILE A 116 -7.96 -3.14 -11.56
C ILE A 116 -8.25 -4.55 -11.03
N VAL A 117 -7.31 -5.13 -10.30
CA VAL A 117 -7.48 -6.33 -9.50
C VAL A 117 -7.34 -5.95 -8.03
N PRO A 118 -8.45 -5.74 -7.31
CA PRO A 118 -8.36 -5.43 -5.89
C PRO A 118 -7.78 -6.62 -5.12
N PHE A 119 -7.08 -6.34 -4.02
CA PHE A 119 -6.69 -7.36 -3.06
C PHE A 119 -6.77 -6.86 -1.63
N ALA A 120 -7.01 -7.78 -0.71
CA ALA A 120 -6.92 -7.56 0.73
C ALA A 120 -5.79 -8.40 1.31
N ALA A 121 -5.01 -7.83 2.23
CA ALA A 121 -3.90 -8.47 2.91
C ALA A 121 -4.01 -8.31 4.45
N LEU A 122 -3.99 -9.43 5.16
CA LEU A 122 -4.17 -9.54 6.61
C LEU A 122 -2.94 -10.22 7.24
N GLY A 123 -2.51 -9.72 8.40
CA GLY A 123 -1.42 -10.25 9.22
C GLY A 123 -0.24 -9.29 9.33
N GLY A 124 0.08 -8.56 8.25
CA GLY A 124 1.26 -7.69 8.19
C GLY A 124 1.27 -6.55 9.23
N ASP A 125 0.11 -5.96 9.54
CA ASP A 125 0.00 -4.88 10.54
C ASP A 125 0.16 -5.39 11.99
N GLU A 126 0.05 -6.70 12.22
CA GLU A 126 0.14 -7.31 13.54
C GLU A 126 1.53 -7.90 13.82
N VAL A 127 2.42 -7.91 12.81
CA VAL A 127 3.76 -8.50 12.93
C VAL A 127 4.61 -7.80 13.99
N PHE A 128 4.45 -6.48 14.14
CA PHE A 128 5.11 -5.72 15.19
C PHE A 128 4.10 -5.11 16.16
N GLU A 129 4.42 -5.19 17.44
CA GLU A 129 3.71 -4.44 18.46
C GLU A 129 4.31 -3.04 18.56
N LEU A 130 3.52 -1.99 18.33
CA LEU A 130 3.99 -0.61 18.45
C LEU A 130 4.24 -0.27 19.93
N GLY A 131 5.50 0.04 20.26
CA GLY A 131 5.90 0.51 21.59
C GLY A 131 5.87 2.03 21.72
N PHE A 132 6.06 2.72 20.60
CA PHE A 132 5.97 4.17 20.49
C PHE A 132 5.01 4.57 19.38
N ASP A 133 4.03 5.41 19.71
CA ASP A 133 3.07 5.95 18.76
C ASP A 133 3.51 7.33 18.25
N ALA A 134 3.58 7.48 16.93
CA ALA A 134 3.90 8.75 16.28
C ALA A 134 2.96 9.90 16.70
N ASN A 135 1.71 9.61 17.11
CA ASN A 135 0.78 10.63 17.60
C ASN A 135 1.36 11.44 18.77
N ARG A 136 2.20 10.83 19.62
CA ARG A 136 2.86 11.55 20.74
C ARG A 136 3.76 12.70 20.27
N ILE A 137 4.39 12.55 19.12
CA ILE A 137 5.20 13.61 18.51
C ILE A 137 4.27 14.61 17.85
N ILE A 138 3.34 14.12 17.05
CA ILE A 138 2.53 14.95 16.17
C ILE A 138 1.61 15.87 16.95
N GLU A 139 1.03 15.39 18.05
CA GLU A 139 0.11 16.17 18.90
C GLU A 139 0.84 17.12 19.86
N SER A 140 2.17 17.06 19.94
CA SER A 140 2.93 17.92 20.83
C SER A 140 2.92 19.39 20.37
N ALA A 141 2.84 20.31 21.34
CA ALA A 141 2.77 21.74 21.05
C ALA A 141 4.00 22.26 20.27
N TRP A 142 5.18 21.69 20.51
CA TRP A 142 6.41 22.06 19.80
C TRP A 142 6.35 21.62 18.34
N PHE A 143 5.83 20.42 18.04
CA PHE A 143 5.72 19.91 16.68
C PHE A 143 4.64 20.69 15.91
N GLN A 144 3.52 20.99 16.55
CA GLN A 144 2.49 21.84 15.96
C GLN A 144 3.01 23.26 15.67
N LYS A 145 3.90 23.80 16.52
CA LYS A 145 4.60 25.06 16.24
C LYS A 145 5.56 24.94 15.06
N LEU A 146 6.24 23.80 14.92
CA LEU A 146 7.14 23.52 13.79
C LEU A 146 6.39 23.50 12.45
N LEU A 147 5.20 22.89 12.42
CA LEU A 147 4.34 22.83 11.22
C LEU A 147 3.74 24.19 10.82
N LYS A 148 3.86 25.24 11.65
CA LYS A 148 3.47 26.60 11.22
C LYS A 148 4.41 27.16 10.14
N LEU A 149 5.60 26.58 9.97
CA LEU A 149 6.53 26.94 8.91
C LEU A 149 6.20 26.16 7.64
N PRO A 150 5.74 26.81 6.53
CA PRO A 150 5.23 26.10 5.36
C PRO A 150 6.23 25.15 4.70
N GLN A 151 7.52 25.49 4.75
CA GLN A 151 8.58 24.64 4.21
C GLN A 151 8.72 23.33 5.00
N LEU A 152 8.63 23.42 6.34
CA LEU A 152 8.71 22.25 7.21
C LEU A 152 7.44 21.42 7.17
N ASP A 153 6.28 22.05 7.12
CA ASP A 153 5.00 21.36 6.96
C ASP A 153 4.95 20.53 5.68
N LYS A 154 5.39 21.13 4.56
CA LYS A 154 5.53 20.44 3.27
C LYS A 154 6.54 19.29 3.35
N LEU A 155 7.70 19.51 3.98
CA LEU A 155 8.75 18.49 4.13
C LEU A 155 8.28 17.31 4.99
N LEU A 156 7.61 17.59 6.10
CA LEU A 156 7.09 16.59 7.04
C LEU A 156 5.76 15.99 6.57
N ARG A 157 5.21 16.47 5.46
CA ARG A 157 3.92 16.03 4.88
C ARG A 157 2.82 16.01 5.95
N HIS A 158 2.68 17.10 6.71
CA HIS A 158 1.74 17.20 7.83
C HIS A 158 1.92 16.10 8.90
N GLY A 159 3.15 15.63 9.10
CA GLY A 159 3.48 14.55 10.04
C GLY A 159 3.25 13.13 9.50
N ASP A 160 2.90 12.95 8.23
CA ASP A 160 2.74 11.62 7.63
C ASP A 160 4.04 10.79 7.61
N VAL A 161 5.19 11.45 7.64
CA VAL A 161 6.51 10.80 7.56
C VAL A 161 7.06 10.36 8.93
N ILE A 162 6.35 10.67 10.02
CA ILE A 162 6.79 10.33 11.37
C ILE A 162 6.42 8.87 11.67
N PRO A 163 7.39 7.97 11.88
CA PRO A 163 7.10 6.55 12.09
C PRO A 163 6.69 6.28 13.54
N SER A 164 5.72 5.38 13.72
CA SER A 164 5.57 4.65 14.98
C SER A 164 6.70 3.62 15.07
N LEU A 165 7.21 3.36 16.28
CA LEU A 165 8.33 2.44 16.48
C LEU A 165 7.87 1.15 17.15
N PRO A 166 8.43 -0.01 16.75
CA PRO A 166 8.06 -1.27 17.35
C PRO A 166 8.68 -1.37 18.75
N LYS A 167 7.98 -2.03 19.66
CA LYS A 167 8.46 -2.36 21.01
C LYS A 167 9.64 -3.33 20.98
N SER A 168 9.67 -4.20 19.97
CA SER A 168 10.75 -5.16 19.71
C SER A 168 11.01 -5.22 18.21
N ILE A 169 12.28 -5.37 17.84
CA ILE A 169 12.70 -5.57 16.44
C ILE A 169 12.42 -6.99 15.93
N ILE A 170 12.04 -7.92 16.82
CA ILE A 170 11.73 -9.30 16.46
C ILE A 170 10.26 -9.38 16.02
N PRO A 171 9.98 -9.78 14.76
CA PRO A 171 8.61 -9.92 14.27
C PRO A 171 7.89 -11.10 14.94
N LYS A 172 6.59 -10.93 15.21
CA LYS A 172 5.70 -12.03 15.61
C LYS A 172 5.54 -13.00 14.45
N ARG A 173 5.54 -14.31 14.76
CA ARG A 173 5.23 -15.36 13.78
C ARG A 173 3.71 -15.47 13.64
N LEU A 174 3.16 -14.79 12.64
CA LEU A 174 1.73 -14.79 12.36
C LEU A 174 1.47 -15.30 10.94
N PRO A 175 0.39 -16.07 10.73
CA PRO A 175 -0.04 -16.41 9.38
C PRO A 175 -0.43 -15.14 8.62
N PHE A 176 0.05 -15.05 7.38
CA PHE A 176 -0.31 -13.99 6.45
C PHE A 176 -1.40 -14.50 5.50
N TYR A 177 -2.54 -13.81 5.48
CA TYR A 177 -3.66 -14.15 4.60
C TYR A 177 -3.83 -13.04 3.58
N PHE A 178 -4.18 -13.41 2.36
CA PHE A 178 -4.56 -12.44 1.35
C PHE A 178 -5.58 -13.05 0.41
N GLN A 179 -6.31 -12.18 -0.29
CA GLN A 179 -7.17 -12.58 -1.38
C GLN A 179 -7.20 -11.54 -2.47
N PHE A 180 -7.35 -12.00 -3.70
CA PHE A 180 -7.52 -11.15 -4.87
C PHE A 180 -8.96 -11.24 -5.35
N MET A 181 -9.55 -10.10 -5.68
CA MET A 181 -10.90 -9.97 -6.19
C MET A 181 -10.92 -10.00 -7.73
N PRO A 182 -12.09 -10.19 -8.37
CA PRO A 182 -12.21 -10.17 -9.83
C PRO A 182 -11.71 -8.87 -10.47
N ARG A 183 -11.24 -8.98 -11.71
CA ARG A 183 -10.75 -7.85 -12.51
C ARG A 183 -11.91 -6.90 -12.83
N GLN A 184 -11.66 -5.60 -12.73
CA GLN A 184 -12.64 -4.55 -12.95
C GLN A 184 -12.12 -3.54 -13.96
N SER A 185 -12.91 -3.31 -15.01
CA SER A 185 -12.58 -2.39 -16.10
C SER A 185 -12.93 -0.95 -15.74
N LEU A 186 -12.09 -0.01 -16.18
CA LEU A 186 -12.34 1.43 -16.09
C LEU A 186 -12.95 2.02 -17.38
N MET A 187 -13.21 1.21 -18.42
CA MET A 187 -13.62 1.70 -19.75
C MET A 187 -14.88 2.57 -19.74
N ASN A 188 -15.76 2.38 -18.76
CA ASN A 188 -17.02 3.11 -18.64
C ASN A 188 -16.90 4.41 -17.80
N ILE A 189 -15.73 4.70 -17.24
CA ILE A 189 -15.48 5.87 -16.42
C ILE A 189 -15.14 7.06 -17.33
N LYS A 190 -16.06 8.02 -17.43
CA LYS A 190 -15.97 9.16 -18.34
C LYS A 190 -15.65 10.49 -17.65
N ASN A 191 -15.92 10.59 -16.36
CA ASN A 191 -15.76 11.83 -15.62
C ASN A 191 -15.15 11.61 -14.22
N THR A 192 -14.84 12.72 -13.56
CA THR A 192 -14.17 12.71 -12.25
C THR A 192 -15.04 12.13 -11.14
N GLU A 193 -16.37 12.29 -11.22
CA GLU A 193 -17.31 11.75 -10.24
C GLU A 193 -17.34 10.23 -10.30
N GLN A 194 -17.51 9.66 -11.49
CA GLN A 194 -17.44 8.21 -11.71
C GLN A 194 -16.09 7.62 -11.30
N LEU A 195 -14.99 8.34 -11.49
CA LEU A 195 -13.67 7.92 -11.04
C LEU A 195 -13.57 7.86 -9.51
N LYS A 196 -14.23 8.79 -8.80
CA LYS A 196 -14.31 8.78 -7.34
C LYS A 196 -15.18 7.63 -6.85
N ASP A 197 -16.37 7.45 -7.43
CA ASP A 197 -17.27 6.35 -7.07
C ASP A 197 -16.61 5.00 -7.27
N PHE A 198 -15.92 4.82 -8.40
CA PHE A 198 -15.16 3.60 -8.67
C PHE A 198 -14.04 3.39 -7.65
N ARG A 199 -13.28 4.43 -7.31
CA ARG A 199 -12.25 4.34 -6.27
C ARG A 199 -12.84 3.89 -4.93
N ASP A 200 -13.95 4.48 -4.54
CA ASP A 200 -14.58 4.21 -3.25
C ASP A 200 -15.21 2.80 -3.22
N GLN A 201 -15.74 2.33 -4.35
CA GLN A 201 -16.14 0.94 -4.53
C GLN A 201 -14.97 -0.03 -4.34
N ILE A 202 -13.81 0.24 -4.96
CA ILE A 202 -12.60 -0.58 -4.78
C ILE A 202 -12.16 -0.59 -3.31
N GLN A 203 -12.18 0.58 -2.66
CA GLN A 203 -11.84 0.71 -1.25
C GLN A 203 -12.78 -0.14 -0.37
N GLN A 204 -14.09 -0.08 -0.63
CA GLN A 204 -15.09 -0.86 0.10
C GLN A 204 -14.92 -2.36 -0.12
N GLN A 205 -14.63 -2.81 -1.35
CA GLN A 205 -14.35 -4.21 -1.63
C GLN A 205 -13.13 -4.72 -0.86
N ILE A 206 -12.06 -3.93 -0.77
CA ILE A 206 -10.87 -4.30 0.02
C ILE A 206 -11.24 -4.44 1.50
N TYR A 207 -12.06 -3.54 2.06
CA TYR A 207 -12.54 -3.67 3.44
C TYR A 207 -13.39 -4.93 3.65
N THR A 208 -14.37 -5.20 2.78
CA THR A 208 -15.14 -6.45 2.82
C THR A 208 -14.20 -7.66 2.73
N GLY A 209 -13.16 -7.56 1.91
CA GLY A 209 -12.16 -8.60 1.79
C GLY A 209 -11.35 -8.82 3.07
N LEU A 210 -10.96 -7.75 3.76
CA LEU A 210 -10.27 -7.83 5.05
C LEU A 210 -11.17 -8.49 6.12
N GLU A 211 -12.44 -8.12 6.18
CA GLU A 211 -13.39 -8.72 7.12
C GLU A 211 -13.59 -10.22 6.85
N TYR A 212 -13.70 -10.62 5.58
CA TYR A 212 -13.73 -12.04 5.22
C TYR A 212 -12.47 -12.78 5.68
N LEU A 213 -11.28 -12.22 5.45
CA LEU A 213 -10.02 -12.84 5.89
C LEU A 213 -9.94 -12.97 7.42
N LYS A 214 -10.44 -11.97 8.17
CA LYS A 214 -10.50 -12.03 9.64
C LYS A 214 -11.39 -13.18 10.11
N GLN A 215 -12.57 -13.31 9.52
CA GLN A 215 -13.49 -14.42 9.81
C GLN A 215 -12.82 -15.76 9.53
N GLN A 216 -12.19 -15.95 8.36
CA GLN A 216 -11.51 -17.19 8.01
C GLN A 216 -10.38 -17.54 8.99
N ARG A 217 -9.62 -16.54 9.45
CA ARG A 217 -8.57 -16.73 10.44
C ARG A 217 -9.12 -17.23 11.77
N ASP A 218 -10.23 -16.66 12.24
CA ASP A 218 -10.79 -17.01 13.54
C ASP A 218 -11.46 -18.39 13.54
N HIS A 219 -12.09 -18.80 12.43
CA HIS A 219 -12.62 -20.17 12.27
C HIS A 219 -11.53 -21.25 12.30
N ARG A 220 -10.29 -20.93 11.89
CA ARG A 220 -9.16 -21.87 11.94
C ARG A 220 -8.50 -21.97 13.32
N LYS A 221 -8.91 -21.14 14.28
CA LYS A 221 -8.43 -21.19 15.67
C LYS A 221 -9.33 -22.04 16.58
N VAL A 222 -10.51 -22.43 16.10
CA VAL A 222 -11.46 -23.35 16.76
C VAL A 222 -11.15 -24.77 16.31
#